data_AF-A0A849HNZ8-F1
#
_entry.id   AF-A0A849HNZ8-F1
#
_cell.length_a   1.000
_cell.length_b   1.000
_cell.length_c   1.000
_cell.angle_alpha   90.00
_cell.angle_beta   90.00
_cell.angle_gamma   90.00
#
_symmetry.space_group_name_H-M   'P 1'
#
loop_
_entity.id
_entity.type
_entity.pdbx_description
1 polymer ?
#
loop_
_entity_poly.entity_id
_entity_poly.type
_entity_poly.pdbx_seq_one_letter_code
_entity_poly.pdbx_strand_id
1 'polypeptide(L)'
;FWVALPSSTIDWTISDGLSDIPIEERAASEVTTMTGRALDGSIATIRVVPKDSPAANPAFDVTPARLVSGLITERGLCEANEFALREMFRDLA
;
A
#
# COMPACT_ATOMS: atom_id res chain seq x y z
N PHE A 1 14.88 1.38 5.33
CA PHE A 1 13.48 1.62 4.93
C PHE A 1 12.62 1.44 6.17
N TRP A 2 11.78 2.41 6.53
CA TRP A 2 10.99 2.35 7.77
C TRP A 2 9.50 2.44 7.41
N VAL A 3 8.67 1.70 8.15
CA VAL A 3 7.21 1.78 8.00
C VAL A 3 6.62 2.34 9.29
N ALA A 4 5.85 3.42 9.17
CA ALA A 4 5.11 3.99 10.29
C ALA A 4 3.64 3.55 10.17
N LEU A 5 3.13 2.87 11.18
CA LEU A 5 1.76 2.39 11.23
C LEU A 5 1.25 2.32 12.69
N PRO A 6 -0.04 2.60 12.94
CA PRO A 6 -0.64 2.28 14.23
C PRO A 6 -0.92 0.77 14.34
N SER A 7 -1.06 0.27 15.57
CA SER A 7 -1.44 -1.13 15.83
C SER A 7 -2.74 -1.56 15.15
N SER A 8 -3.68 -0.65 14.91
CA SER A 8 -4.94 -0.93 14.20
C SER A 8 -4.76 -1.28 12.72
N THR A 9 -3.56 -1.09 12.16
CA THR A 9 -3.22 -1.51 10.78
C THR A 9 -2.59 -2.92 10.76
N ILE A 10 -2.31 -3.50 11.93
CA ILE A 10 -1.78 -4.85 12.04
C ILE A 10 -2.96 -5.82 12.09
N ASP A 11 -3.02 -6.74 11.14
CA ASP A 11 -3.90 -7.89 11.22
C ASP A 11 -3.18 -9.03 11.95
N TRP A 12 -3.62 -9.31 13.17
CA TRP A 12 -3.04 -10.34 14.04
C TRP A 12 -3.48 -11.77 13.67
N THR A 13 -4.37 -11.92 12.69
CA THR A 13 -4.94 -13.21 12.30
C THR A 13 -4.23 -13.89 11.13
N ILE A 14 -3.34 -13.17 10.43
CA ILE A 14 -2.63 -13.65 9.24
C ILE A 14 -1.15 -13.89 9.53
N SER A 15 -0.50 -14.71 8.69
CA SER A 15 0.92 -15.07 8.87
C SER A 15 1.75 -15.00 7.59
N ASP A 16 1.13 -14.98 6.42
CA ASP A 16 1.81 -14.81 5.14
C ASP A 16 1.20 -13.66 4.34
N GLY A 17 1.90 -12.53 4.29
CA GLY A 17 1.44 -11.35 3.57
C GLY A 17 1.23 -11.56 2.06
N LEU A 18 1.93 -12.52 1.42
CA LEU A 18 1.79 -12.73 -0.03
C LEU A 18 0.53 -13.51 -0.41
N SER A 19 0.09 -14.43 0.45
CA SER A 19 -1.09 -15.26 0.19
C SER A 19 -2.35 -14.77 0.92
N ASP A 20 -2.19 -14.12 2.07
CA ASP A 20 -3.31 -13.71 2.93
C ASP A 20 -3.80 -12.28 2.67
N ILE A 21 -2.94 -11.36 2.19
CA ILE A 21 -3.35 -9.95 1.95
C ILE A 21 -3.98 -9.83 0.56
N PRO A 22 -5.29 -9.54 0.45
CA PRO A 22 -5.92 -9.31 -0.85
C PRO A 22 -5.42 -8.00 -1.46
N ILE A 23 -5.00 -8.05 -2.72
CA ILE A 23 -4.60 -6.86 -3.47
C ILE A 23 -5.80 -6.34 -4.27
N GLU A 24 -6.23 -5.11 -3.96
CA GLU A 24 -7.30 -4.43 -4.68
C GLU A 24 -6.87 -4.13 -6.13
N GLU A 25 -7.68 -4.53 -7.11
CA GLU A 25 -7.55 -4.09 -8.51
C GLU A 25 -8.52 -2.94 -8.77
N ARG A 26 -7.98 -1.78 -9.14
CA ARG A 26 -8.75 -0.56 -9.37
C ARG A 26 -9.05 -0.33 -10.84
N ALA A 27 -9.90 0.64 -11.13
CA ALA A 27 -10.32 0.94 -12.49
C ALA A 27 -9.13 1.31 -13.39
N ALA A 28 -9.04 0.70 -14.57
CA ALA A 28 -8.02 1.01 -15.58
C ALA A 28 -8.03 2.49 -16.02
N SER A 29 -9.13 3.22 -15.82
CA SER A 29 -9.21 4.66 -16.11
C SER A 29 -8.21 5.49 -15.30
N GLU A 30 -7.83 5.07 -14.09
CA GLU A 30 -6.85 5.79 -13.25
C GLU A 30 -5.45 5.82 -13.89
N VAL A 31 -5.13 4.80 -14.69
CA VAL A 31 -3.85 4.71 -15.43
C VAL A 31 -3.98 5.30 -16.84
N THR A 32 -5.14 5.09 -17.49
CA THR A 32 -5.31 5.40 -18.92
C THR A 32 -5.80 6.82 -19.20
N THR A 33 -6.32 7.53 -18.19
CA THR A 33 -6.86 8.89 -18.34
C THR A 33 -6.30 9.84 -17.30
N MET A 34 -6.15 11.11 -17.67
CA MET A 34 -5.63 12.16 -16.79
C MET A 34 -6.43 13.45 -16.97
N THR A 35 -6.82 14.06 -15.85
CA THR A 35 -7.44 15.39 -15.82
C THR A 35 -6.40 16.44 -15.45
N GLY A 36 -6.35 17.53 -16.20
CA GLY A 36 -5.40 18.61 -15.99
C GLY A 36 -5.84 19.94 -16.59
N ARG A 37 -5.02 20.98 -16.38
CA ARG A 37 -5.23 22.31 -16.95
C ARG A 37 -4.52 22.44 -18.29
N ALA A 38 -5.26 22.83 -19.33
CA ALA A 38 -4.72 23.11 -20.66
C ALA A 38 -4.04 24.49 -20.71
N LEU A 39 -3.30 24.76 -21.78
CA LEU A 39 -2.56 26.02 -21.98
C LEU A 39 -3.48 27.25 -22.08
N ASP A 40 -4.72 27.06 -22.50
CA ASP A 40 -5.75 28.11 -22.54
C ASP A 40 -6.42 28.35 -21.17
N GLY A 41 -6.01 27.61 -20.14
CA GLY A 41 -6.54 27.69 -18.78
C GLY A 41 -7.76 26.83 -18.49
N SER A 42 -8.32 26.12 -19.48
CA SER A 42 -9.45 25.20 -19.28
C SER A 42 -9.03 23.91 -18.54
N ILE A 43 -9.98 23.24 -17.88
CA ILE A 43 -9.78 21.90 -17.31
C ILE A 43 -10.29 20.87 -18.33
N ALA A 44 -9.44 19.91 -18.70
CA ALA A 44 -9.77 18.85 -19.63
C ALA A 44 -9.37 17.49 -19.07
N THR A 45 -10.11 16.46 -19.46
CA THR A 45 -9.74 15.05 -19.23
C THR A 45 -9.36 14.43 -20.55
N ILE A 46 -8.16 13.85 -20.60
CA ILE A 46 -7.62 13.24 -21.82
C ILE A 46 -7.27 11.78 -21.56
N ARG A 47 -7.22 11.00 -22.64
CA ARG A 47 -6.62 9.67 -22.64
C ARG A 47 -5.13 9.79 -22.95
N VAL A 48 -4.29 9.19 -22.12
CA VAL A 48 -2.81 9.28 -22.21
C VAL A 48 -2.16 8.02 -22.81
N VAL A 49 -2.98 7.06 -23.23
CA VAL A 49 -2.58 5.79 -23.86
C VAL A 49 -3.36 5.55 -25.17
N PRO A 50 -2.97 4.59 -26.03
CA PRO A 50 -3.79 4.18 -27.17
C PRO A 50 -5.19 3.72 -26.76
N LYS A 51 -6.19 3.89 -27.65
CA LYS A 51 -7.62 3.72 -27.34
C LYS A 51 -7.96 2.37 -26.69
N ASP A 52 -7.32 1.31 -27.15
CA ASP A 52 -7.62 -0.07 -26.76
C ASP A 52 -6.50 -0.71 -25.92
N SER A 53 -5.58 0.12 -25.37
CA SER A 53 -4.53 -0.37 -24.49
C SER A 53 -5.14 -0.87 -23.17
N PRO A 54 -4.89 -2.13 -22.76
CA PRO A 54 -5.24 -2.58 -21.42
C PRO A 54 -4.35 -1.90 -20.37
N ALA A 55 -4.77 -1.92 -19.12
CA ALA A 55 -3.98 -1.51 -17.97
C ALA A 55 -4.18 -2.49 -16.80
N ALA A 56 -3.10 -2.81 -16.10
CA ALA A 56 -3.14 -3.39 -14.77
C ALA A 56 -3.07 -2.25 -13.75
N ASN A 57 -3.87 -2.32 -12.69
CA ASN A 57 -3.89 -1.27 -11.66
C ASN A 57 -4.06 -1.87 -10.26
N PRO A 58 -3.10 -2.70 -9.80
CA PRO A 58 -3.07 -3.13 -8.42
C PRO A 58 -2.81 -1.90 -7.54
N ALA A 59 -3.71 -1.65 -6.58
CA ALA A 59 -3.64 -0.48 -5.71
C ALA A 59 -2.54 -0.60 -4.64
N PHE A 60 -2.11 -1.82 -4.35
CA PHE A 60 -1.16 -2.15 -3.30
C PHE A 60 -0.15 -3.19 -3.76
N ASP A 61 0.98 -3.25 -3.06
CA ASP A 61 1.95 -4.33 -3.14
C ASP A 61 2.30 -4.83 -1.72
N VAL A 62 3.08 -5.92 -1.65
CA VAL A 62 3.54 -6.50 -0.39
C VAL A 62 5.06 -6.38 -0.32
N THR A 63 5.55 -5.63 0.67
CA THR A 63 6.99 -5.53 0.96
C THR A 63 7.41 -6.58 1.99
N PRO A 64 8.29 -7.54 1.66
CA PRO A 64 8.76 -8.51 2.64
C PRO A 64 9.50 -7.88 3.82
N ALA A 65 9.25 -8.39 5.03
CA ALA A 65 9.80 -7.88 6.28
C ALA A 65 11.33 -7.69 6.28
N ARG A 66 12.09 -8.57 5.60
CA ARG A 66 13.55 -8.47 5.47
C ARG A 66 14.05 -7.19 4.76
N LEU A 67 13.17 -6.49 4.04
CA LEU A 67 13.48 -5.22 3.38
C LEU A 67 13.12 -4.00 4.25
N VAL A 68 12.47 -4.24 5.40
CA VAL A 68 12.04 -3.22 6.36
C VAL A 68 13.01 -3.18 7.54
N SER A 69 13.59 -2.00 7.79
CA SER A 69 14.54 -1.77 8.89
C SER A 69 13.87 -1.76 10.26
N GLY A 70 12.59 -1.40 10.33
CA GLY A 70 11.76 -1.51 11.53
C GLY A 70 10.42 -0.80 11.38
N LEU A 71 9.58 -0.98 12.40
CA LEU A 71 8.20 -0.50 12.46
C LEU A 71 8.09 0.57 13.54
N ILE A 72 7.54 1.73 13.17
CA ILE A 72 7.26 2.85 14.08
C ILE A 72 5.77 2.82 14.39
N THR A 73 5.43 2.67 15.66
CA THR A 73 4.04 2.60 16.15
C THR A 73 3.77 3.62 17.23
N GLU A 74 2.54 3.69 17.73
CA GLU A 74 2.20 4.50 18.90
C GLU A 74 2.91 4.03 20.19
N ARG A 75 3.49 2.82 20.21
CA ARG A 75 4.27 2.28 21.34
C ARG A 75 5.79 2.43 21.16
N GLY A 76 6.22 3.10 20.08
CA GLY A 76 7.62 3.33 19.76
C GLY A 76 8.11 2.46 18.59
N LEU A 77 9.42 2.23 18.55
CA LEU A 77 10.09 1.53 17.47
C LEU A 77 10.35 0.06 17.81
N CYS A 78 10.04 -0.86 16.90
CA CYS A 78 10.42 -2.27 16.99
C CYS A 78 11.03 -2.78 15.67
N GLU A 79 11.69 -3.93 15.74
CA GLU A 79 12.14 -4.65 14.55
C GLU A 79 10.93 -5.16 13.74
N ALA A 80 11.07 -5.24 12.43
CA ALA A 80 10.03 -5.76 11.53
C ALA A 80 9.99 -7.30 11.56
N ASN A 81 9.67 -7.89 12.71
CA ASN A 81 9.46 -9.33 12.85
C ASN A 81 8.35 -9.65 13.86
N GLU A 82 7.79 -10.85 13.76
CA GLU A 82 6.66 -11.28 14.58
C GLU A 82 6.99 -11.25 16.08
N PHE A 83 8.19 -11.67 16.46
CA PHE A 83 8.60 -11.69 17.87
C PHE A 83 8.53 -10.29 18.50
N ALA A 84 9.13 -9.29 17.85
CA ALA A 84 9.16 -7.93 18.35
C ALA A 84 7.75 -7.30 18.40
N LEU A 85 6.90 -7.60 17.40
CA LEU A 85 5.50 -7.18 17.42
C LEU A 85 4.72 -7.80 18.58
N ARG A 86 4.83 -9.11 18.80
CA ARG A 86 4.19 -9.81 19.94
C ARG A 86 4.70 -9.31 21.29
N GLU A 87 5.99 -8.98 21.40
CA GLU A 87 6.56 -8.43 22.63
C GLU A 87 6.00 -7.03 22.93
N MET A 88 5.87 -6.18 21.92
CA MET A 88 5.36 -4.81 22.03
C MET A 88 3.83 -4.74 22.25
N PHE A 89 3.08 -5.70 21.71
CA PHE A 89 1.61 -5.73 21.71
C PHE A 89 1.02 -7.00 22.34
N ARG A 90 1.55 -7.42 23.50
CA ARG A 90 1.11 -8.65 24.22
C ARG A 90 -0.38 -8.73 24.54
N ASP A 91 -1.03 -7.58 24.63
CA ASP A 91 -2.46 -7.43 24.90
C ASP A 91 -3.35 -7.58 23.65
N LEU A 92 -2.77 -7.49 22.45
CA LEU A 92 -3.47 -7.62 21.17
C LEU A 92 -3.13 -8.90 20.40
N ALA A 93 -1.93 -9.46 20.66
CA ALA A 93 -1.33 -10.55 19.90
C ALA A 93 -1.65 -11.96 20.42
#